data_AF-A0A9Q4KSL7-F1
#
_entry.id   AF-A0A9Q4KSL7-F1
#
_cell.length_a   1.000
_cell.length_b   1.000
_cell.length_c   1.000
_cell.angle_alpha   90.00
_cell.angle_beta   90.00
_cell.angle_gamma   90.00
#
_symmetry.space_group_name_H-M   'P 1'
#
loop_
_entity.id
_entity.type
_entity.pdbx_description
1 polymer ?
#
loop_
_entity_poly.entity_id
_entity_poly.type
_entity_poly.pdbx_seq_one_letter_code
_entity_poly.pdbx_strand_id
1 'polypeptide(L)' 'MSDENIVKKVCRELEITQRELAERLGVAQNTPAQWATQTEPPEMAVKFMELMLKYKKTETQLNKFKKAFELIDEAKGGK' A
#
# COMPACT_ATOMS: atom_id res chain seq x y z
N MET A 1 9.90 -19.97 7.57
CA MET A 1 9.47 -18.56 7.54
C MET A 1 8.46 -18.47 6.43
N SER A 2 7.18 -18.33 6.74
CA SER A 2 6.13 -18.44 5.73
C SER A 2 6.18 -17.22 4.81
N ASP A 3 6.53 -17.43 3.54
CA ASP A 3 6.41 -16.45 2.46
C ASP A 3 4.99 -15.87 2.48
N GLU A 4 4.84 -14.68 3.06
CA GLU A 4 3.54 -14.04 3.18
C GLU A 4 3.05 -13.68 1.79
N ASN A 5 1.87 -14.19 1.42
CA ASN A 5 1.23 -13.91 0.16
C ASN A 5 1.12 -12.39 -0.08
N ILE A 6 1.59 -11.92 -1.23
CA ILE A 6 1.65 -10.49 -1.60
C ILE A 6 0.30 -9.79 -1.44
N VAL A 7 -0.82 -10.47 -1.72
CA VAL A 7 -2.18 -9.92 -1.55
C VAL A 7 -2.44 -9.59 -0.09
N LYS A 8 -2.12 -10.51 0.83
CA LYS A 8 -2.34 -10.32 2.27
C LYS A 8 -1.45 -9.20 2.81
N LYS A 9 -0.19 -9.16 2.36
CA LYS A 9 0.74 -8.09 2.70
C LYS A 9 0.21 -6.73 2.26
N VAL A 10 -0.23 -6.57 1.01
CA VAL A 10 -0.76 -5.30 0.49
C VAL A 10 -2.02 -4.88 1.26
N CYS A 11 -2.96 -5.80 1.49
CA CYS A 11 -4.17 -5.50 2.25
C CYS A 11 -3.85 -4.99 3.66
N ARG A 12 -2.87 -5.60 4.35
CA ARG A 12 -2.44 -5.15 5.68
C ARG A 12 -1.74 -3.79 5.64
N GLU A 13 -0.73 -3.63 4.80
CA GLU A 13 0.11 -2.43 4.78
C GLU A 13 -0.63 -1.18 4.27
N LEU A 14 -1.64 -1.37 3.42
CA LEU A 14 -2.47 -0.27 2.93
C LEU A 14 -3.78 -0.11 3.72
N GLU A 15 -4.04 -0.99 4.68
CA GLU A 15 -5.28 -1.01 5.48
C GLU A 15 -6.54 -1.09 4.58
N ILE A 16 -6.49 -1.95 3.56
CA ILE A 16 -7.59 -2.17 2.61
C ILE A 16 -8.08 -3.60 2.64
N THR A 17 -9.32 -3.80 2.18
CA THR A 17 -9.92 -5.11 1.96
C THR A 17 -9.49 -5.69 0.60
N GLN A 18 -9.65 -7.01 0.45
CA GLN A 18 -9.44 -7.69 -0.85
C GLN A 18 -10.39 -7.15 -1.94
N ARG A 19 -11.58 -6.70 -1.54
CA ARG A 19 -12.57 -6.07 -2.43
C ARG A 19 -12.04 -4.76 -3.01
N GLU A 20 -11.50 -3.91 -2.15
CA GLU A 20 -10.90 -2.63 -2.55
C GLU A 20 -9.62 -2.85 -3.38
N LEU A 21 -8.85 -3.90 -3.09
CA LEU A 21 -7.72 -4.28 -3.91
C LEU A 21 -8.18 -4.68 -5.33
N ALA A 22 -9.27 -5.45 -5.46
CA ALA A 22 -9.82 -5.80 -6.78
C ALA A 22 -10.25 -4.56 -7.56
N GLU A 23 -10.92 -3.62 -6.89
CA GLU A 23 -11.36 -2.35 -7.47
C GLU A 23 -10.16 -1.50 -7.95
N ARG A 24 -9.09 -1.41 -7.15
CA ARG A 24 -7.86 -0.68 -7.53
C ARG A 24 -7.11 -1.34 -8.69
N LEU A 25 -7.15 -2.66 -8.78
CA LEU A 25 -6.52 -3.43 -9.85
C LEU A 25 -7.39 -3.52 -11.12
N GLY A 26 -8.66 -3.15 -11.04
CA GLY A 26 -9.61 -3.30 -12.15
C GLY A 26 -9.90 -4.76 -12.51
N VAL A 27 -9.84 -5.67 -11.53
CA VAL A 27 -10.09 -7.11 -11.71
C VAL A 27 -11.39 -7.55 -11.04
N ALA A 28 -11.84 -8.76 -11.31
CA ALA A 28 -13.02 -9.32 -10.66
C ALA A 28 -12.81 -9.46 -9.14
N GLN A 29 -13.88 -9.28 -8.37
CA GLN A 29 -13.83 -9.25 -6.90
C GLN A 29 -13.31 -10.57 -6.29
N ASN A 30 -13.50 -11.69 -6.96
CA ASN A 30 -13.01 -13.00 -6.55
C ASN A 30 -11.51 -13.20 -6.84
N THR A 31 -10.91 -12.38 -7.70
CA THR A 31 -9.54 -12.58 -8.18
C THR A 31 -8.50 -12.42 -7.07
N PRO A 32 -8.49 -11.37 -6.23
CA PRO A 32 -7.54 -11.29 -5.12
C PRO A 32 -7.72 -12.39 -4.07
N ALA A 33 -8.96 -12.86 -3.86
CA ALA A 33 -9.24 -13.96 -2.95
C ALA A 33 -8.64 -15.29 -3.46
N GLN A 34 -8.75 -15.56 -4.75
CA GLN A 34 -8.07 -16.69 -5.39
C GLN A 34 -6.56 -16.55 -5.30
N TRP A 35 -6.02 -15.36 -5.56
CA TRP A 35 -4.57 -15.14 -5.45
C TRP A 35 -4.03 -15.31 -4.04
N ALA A 36 -4.85 -15.05 -3.02
CA ALA A 36 -4.47 -15.19 -1.62
C ALA A 36 -4.47 -16.66 -1.13
N THR A 37 -5.08 -17.59 -1.86
CA THR A 37 -5.39 -18.95 -1.35
C THR A 37 -5.15 -20.09 -2.33
N GLN A 38 -5.29 -19.89 -3.63
CA GLN A 38 -5.44 -20.96 -4.62
C GLN A 38 -4.48 -20.85 -5.81
N THR A 39 -4.09 -19.64 -6.22
CA THR A 39 -3.29 -19.44 -7.45
C THR A 39 -2.29 -18.33 -7.24
N GLU A 40 -1.16 -18.38 -7.93
CA GLU A 40 -0.24 -17.25 -7.93
C GLU A 40 -0.77 -16.10 -8.80
N PRO A 41 -0.71 -14.85 -8.31
CA PRO A 41 -1.04 -13.69 -9.13
C PRO A 41 -0.09 -13.60 -10.34
N PRO A 42 -0.58 -13.16 -11.52
CA PRO A 42 0.28 -12.91 -12.67
C PRO A 42 1.33 -11.85 -12.32
N GLU A 43 2.50 -11.91 -12.95
CA GLU A 43 3.65 -11.05 -12.65
C GLU A 43 3.30 -9.55 -12.71
N MET A 44 2.41 -9.15 -13.63
CA MET A 44 1.91 -7.78 -13.72
C MET A 44 1.18 -7.32 -12.44
N ALA A 45 0.31 -8.18 -11.88
CA ALA A 45 -0.39 -7.89 -10.64
C ALA A 45 0.56 -7.82 -9.45
N VAL A 46 1.59 -8.69 -9.41
CA VAL A 46 2.66 -8.66 -8.39
C VAL A 46 3.40 -7.32 -8.45
N LYS A 47 3.91 -6.94 -9.62
CA LYS A 47 4.64 -5.67 -9.80
C LYS A 47 3.79 -4.45 -9.44
N PHE A 48 2.50 -4.46 -9.77
CA PHE A 48 1.60 -3.39 -9.39
C PHE A 48 1.40 -3.33 -7.87
N MET A 49 1.15 -4.46 -7.22
CA MET A 49 1.05 -4.55 -5.76
C MET A 49 2.33 -4.08 -5.04
N GLU A 50 3.50 -4.41 -5.56
CA GLU A 50 4.77 -3.88 -5.05
C GLU A 50 4.89 -2.36 -5.22
N LEU A 51 4.41 -1.83 -6.35
CA LEU A 51 4.37 -0.39 -6.60
C LEU A 51 3.46 0.31 -5.59
N MET A 52 2.29 -0.25 -5.30
CA MET A 52 1.36 0.27 -4.28
C MET A 52 2.02 0.35 -2.89
N LEU A 53 2.77 -0.69 -2.50
CA LEU A 53 3.52 -0.71 -1.23
C LEU A 53 4.60 0.38 -1.20
N LYS A 54 5.36 0.52 -2.29
CA LYS A 54 6.39 1.57 -2.40
C LYS A 54 5.76 2.96 -2.33
N TYR A 55 4.66 3.18 -3.04
CA TYR A 55 3.91 4.43 -3.01
C TYR A 55 3.51 4.82 -1.58
N LYS A 56 2.93 3.88 -0.81
CA LYS A 56 2.54 4.13 0.59
C LYS A 56 3.73 4.53 1.47
N LYS A 57 4.87 3.86 1.29
CA LYS A 57 6.10 4.18 2.02
C LYS A 57 6.61 5.59 1.68
N THR A 58 6.63 5.95 0.39
CA THR A 58 7.04 7.28 -0.06
C THR A 58 6.09 8.36 0.44
N GLU A 59 4.78 8.15 0.36
CA GLU A 59 3.76 9.05 0.91
C GLU A 59 3.98 9.29 2.42
N THR A 60 4.25 8.22 3.17
CA THR A 60 4.50 8.30 4.61
C THR A 60 5.76 9.13 4.91
N GLN A 61 6.83 8.96 4.14
CA GLN A 61 8.05 9.76 4.29
C GLN A 61 7.79 11.24 3.97
N LEU A 62 7.08 11.53 2.88
CA LEU A 62 6.73 12.90 2.51
C LEU A 62 5.90 13.58 3.59
N ASN A 63 4.92 12.87 4.17
CA ASN A 63 4.12 13.41 5.27
C ASN A 63 4.96 13.71 6.52
N LYS A 64 6.01 12.91 6.80
CA LYS A 64 6.95 13.23 7.90
C LYS A 64 7.77 14.48 7.61
N PHE A 65 8.24 14.65 6.37
CA PHE A 65 8.95 15.87 5.98
C PHE A 65 8.05 17.11 6.08
N LYS A 66 6.81 17.03 5.57
CA LYS A 66 5.83 18.11 5.68
C LYS A 66 5.58 18.53 7.13
N LYS A 67 5.31 17.56 8.01
CA LYS A 67 5.15 17.81 9.45
C LYS A 67 6.40 18.44 10.08
N ALA A 68 7.60 18.00 9.69
CA ALA A 68 8.84 18.60 10.17
C ALA A 68 8.95 20.07 9.74
N PHE A 69 8.57 20.41 8.51
CA PHE A 69 8.56 21.79 8.05
C PHE A 69 7.51 22.64 8.76
N GLU A 70 6.30 22.12 9.00
CA GLU A 70 5.26 22.79 9.79
C GLU A 70 5.75 23.14 11.20
N LEU A 71 6.36 22.17 11.91
CA LEU A 71 6.92 22.40 13.24
C LEU A 71 8.07 23.44 13.25
N ILE A 72 8.91 23.46 12.22
CA ILE A 72 9.97 24.47 12.08
C ILE A 72 9.38 25.86 11.81
N ASP A 73 8.31 25.95 11.03
CA ASP A 73 7.64 27.20 10.72
C ASP A 73 6.95 27.78 11.96
N GLU A 74 6.22 26.94 12.71
CA GLU A 74 5.63 27.29 14.01
C GLU A 74 6.70 27.79 15.01
N ALA A 75 7.85 27.11 15.07
CA ALA A 75 8.96 27.51 15.94
C ALA A 75 9.61 28.85 15.52
N LYS A 76 9.53 29.23 14.25
CA LYS A 76 10.00 30.52 13.73
C LYS A 76 8.96 31.64 13.85
N GLY A 77 7.67 31.29 13.88
CA GLY A 77 6.54 32.22 14.04
C GLY A 77 6.31 32.71 15.46
N GLY A 78 6.97 32.13 16.47
CA GLY A 78 6.97 32.61 17.85
C GLY A 78 7.85 33.85 18.04
N LYS A 79 7.30 35.02 17.71
CA LYS A 79 7.69 36.31 18.31
C LYS A 79 6.65 36.72 19.35
#